data_AF-A0A9N7NY88-F1
#
_entry.id   AF-A0A9N7NY88-F1
#
_cell.length_a   1.000
_cell.length_b   1.000
_cell.length_c   1.000
_cell.angle_alpha   90.00
_cell.angle_beta   90.00
_cell.angle_gamma   90.00
#
_symmetry.space_group_name_H-M   'P 1'
#
loop_
_entity.id
_entity.type
_entity.pdbx_description
1 polymer ?
#
loop_
_entity_poly.entity_id
_entity_poly.type
_entity_poly.pdbx_seq_one_letter_code
_entity_poly.pdbx_strand_id
1 'polypeptide(L)'
;MDATIRVHRAKVANRSINSNMPNMHYHSLPKQISGHPYPNPLVGHEVNLNQEYQVGDNPPLGLLPLHYCQIEDTAAHDVLASRARLMAIHWFYNEPMLFITPNANASRCIQGWRTIRAYLKN
;
A
#
# COMPACT_ATOMS: atom_id res chain seq x y z
N MET A 1 5.45 6.96 20.68
CA MET A 1 6.60 6.71 19.78
C MET A 1 6.28 7.36 18.45
N ASP A 2 7.16 8.22 17.95
CA ASP A 2 6.95 9.01 16.74
C ASP A 2 6.69 8.14 15.49
N ALA A 3 5.71 8.53 14.66
CA ALA A 3 5.29 7.78 13.47
C ALA A 3 6.43 7.63 12.45
N THR A 4 7.29 8.65 12.33
CA THR A 4 8.46 8.64 11.45
C THR A 4 9.49 7.61 11.91
N ILE A 5 9.75 7.52 13.22
CA ILE A 5 10.66 6.50 13.77
C ILE A 5 10.12 5.09 13.48
N ARG A 6 8.81 4.87 13.62
CA ARG A 6 8.18 3.57 13.32
C ARG A 6 8.28 3.22 11.84
N VAL A 7 8.02 4.17 10.94
CA VAL A 7 8.19 3.98 9.50
C VAL A 7 9.64 3.67 9.16
N HIS A 8 10.60 4.40 9.70
CA HIS A 8 12.01 4.17 9.41
C HIS A 8 12.45 2.76 9.83
N ARG A 9 12.07 2.31 11.04
CA ARG A 9 12.34 0.95 11.51
C ARG A 9 11.69 -0.11 10.61
N ALA A 10 10.43 0.08 10.22
CA ALA A 10 9.72 -0.83 9.32
C ALA A 10 10.42 -0.94 7.96
N LYS A 11 10.81 0.19 7.37
CA LYS A 11 11.53 0.24 6.09
C LYS A 11 12.88 -0.46 6.17
N VAL A 12 13.67 -0.23 7.24
CA VAL A 12 14.95 -0.93 7.46
C VAL A 12 14.76 -2.44 7.51
N ALA A 13 13.74 -2.93 8.23
CA ALA A 13 13.42 -4.35 8.27
C ALA A 13 12.98 -4.88 6.89
N ASN A 14 12.16 -4.11 6.17
CA ASN A 14 11.65 -4.49 4.85
C ASN A 14 12.72 -4.54 3.76
N ARG A 15 13.86 -3.85 3.91
CA ARG A 15 14.95 -3.85 2.92
C ARG A 15 15.54 -5.24 2.68
N SER A 16 15.57 -6.10 3.69
CA SER A 16 16.11 -7.47 3.57
C SER A 16 15.19 -8.40 2.77
N ILE A 17 13.89 -8.11 2.71
CA ILE A 17 12.89 -8.93 2.01
C ILE A 17 13.13 -8.85 0.51
N ASN A 18 13.30 -9.99 -0.14
CA ASN A 18 13.58 -10.08 -1.58
C ASN A 18 12.94 -11.34 -2.18
N SER A 19 13.13 -11.54 -3.48
CA SER A 19 12.52 -12.65 -4.23
C SER A 19 12.90 -14.05 -3.70
N ASN A 20 14.03 -14.19 -2.99
CA ASN A 20 14.46 -15.46 -2.38
C ASN A 20 13.79 -15.72 -1.01
N MET A 21 13.04 -14.74 -0.49
CA MET A 21 12.28 -14.84 0.75
C MET A 21 10.81 -14.50 0.47
N PRO A 22 10.14 -15.23 -0.44
CA PRO A 22 8.85 -14.81 -1.00
C PRO A 22 7.76 -14.69 0.05
N ASN A 23 7.84 -15.48 1.13
CA ASN A 23 6.86 -15.56 2.20
C ASN A 23 7.19 -14.67 3.42
N MET A 24 8.29 -13.90 3.39
CA MET A 24 8.61 -13.02 4.51
C MET A 24 7.62 -11.85 4.55
N HIS A 25 7.13 -11.52 5.75
CA HIS A 25 6.10 -10.49 5.93
C HIS A 25 6.73 -9.10 5.86
N TYR A 26 6.16 -8.22 5.05
CA TYR A 26 6.44 -6.79 5.17
C TYR A 26 5.95 -6.26 6.51
N HIS A 27 6.81 -5.52 7.20
CA HIS A 27 6.38 -4.63 8.27
C HIS A 27 5.51 -3.53 7.68
N SER A 28 4.34 -3.32 8.29
CA SER A 28 3.43 -2.25 7.89
C SER A 28 3.97 -0.88 8.27
N LEU A 29 3.75 0.11 7.40
CA LEU A 29 4.14 1.49 7.64
C LEU A 29 2.95 2.26 8.20
N PRO A 30 3.03 2.85 9.41
CA PRO A 30 1.95 3.71 9.88
C PRO A 30 1.80 4.96 9.01
N LYS A 31 0.60 5.55 9.02
CA LYS A 31 0.27 6.78 8.31
C LYS A 31 1.16 7.93 8.79
N GLN A 32 1.74 8.68 7.87
CA GLN A 32 2.61 9.84 8.17
C GLN A 32 1.99 11.18 7.78
N ILE A 33 1.11 11.19 6.79
CA ILE A 33 0.46 12.40 6.27
C ILE A 33 -0.98 12.42 6.78
N SER A 34 -1.40 13.54 7.37
CA SER A 34 -2.77 13.74 7.85
C SER A 34 -3.79 13.83 6.72
N GLY A 35 -5.03 13.45 7.00
CA GLY A 35 -6.15 13.59 6.08
C GLY A 35 -6.15 12.60 4.91
N HIS A 36 -7.10 12.77 4.01
CA HIS A 36 -7.33 11.92 2.85
C HIS A 36 -7.44 12.76 1.58
N PRO A 37 -7.01 12.25 0.42
CA PRO A 37 -7.05 13.01 -0.84
C PRO A 37 -8.48 13.30 -1.32
N TYR A 38 -9.48 12.54 -0.85
CA TYR A 38 -10.90 12.71 -1.16
C TYR A 38 -11.76 12.09 -0.03
N PRO A 39 -13.03 12.50 0.14
CA PRO A 39 -13.82 12.18 1.35
C PRO A 39 -14.22 10.71 1.47
N ASN A 40 -14.52 10.03 0.36
CA ASN A 40 -14.97 8.63 0.37
C ASN A 40 -13.90 7.73 -0.24
N PRO A 41 -13.45 6.68 0.45
CA PRO A 41 -12.52 5.74 -0.16
C PRO A 41 -13.18 5.06 -1.37
N LEU A 42 -12.44 4.97 -2.48
CA LEU A 42 -12.91 4.29 -3.68
C LEU A 42 -12.61 2.79 -3.48
N VAL A 43 -13.56 2.05 -2.92
CA VAL A 43 -13.38 0.66 -2.46
C VAL A 43 -13.91 -0.34 -3.48
N GLY A 44 -13.07 -1.29 -3.90
CA GLY A 44 -13.50 -2.60 -4.40
C GLY A 44 -13.59 -3.55 -3.20
N HIS A 45 -14.66 -4.33 -3.12
CA HIS A 45 -15.29 -5.00 -1.95
C HIS A 45 -14.48 -5.71 -0.84
N GLU A 46 -13.15 -5.60 -0.75
CA GLU A 46 -12.34 -6.49 0.11
C GLU A 46 -11.64 -5.82 1.30
N VAL A 47 -11.62 -4.49 1.40
CA VAL A 47 -10.95 -3.79 2.52
C VAL A 47 -11.94 -2.89 3.26
N ASN A 48 -12.12 -3.13 4.55
CA ASN A 48 -12.92 -2.26 5.41
C ASN A 48 -12.09 -1.03 5.83
N LEU A 49 -12.28 0.08 5.11
CA LEU A 49 -11.61 1.35 5.38
C LEU A 49 -12.48 2.21 6.31
N ASN A 50 -11.91 2.62 7.45
CA ASN A 50 -12.49 3.67 8.28
C ASN A 50 -12.28 5.04 7.60
N GLN A 51 -13.21 5.98 7.79
CA GLN A 51 -13.12 7.35 7.26
C GLN A 51 -12.13 8.25 8.04
N GLU A 52 -11.66 7.84 9.22
CA GLU A 52 -10.94 8.71 10.17
C GLU A 52 -9.53 8.19 10.56
N TYR A 53 -8.64 7.93 9.60
CA TYR A 53 -7.27 7.54 9.95
C TYR A 53 -6.38 8.73 10.32
N GLN A 54 -5.75 8.65 11.49
CA GLN A 54 -4.83 9.65 12.05
C GLN A 54 -3.37 9.30 11.76
N VAL A 55 -2.48 10.29 11.90
CA VAL A 55 -1.04 10.05 11.84
C VAL A 55 -0.63 9.07 12.94
N GLY A 56 0.12 8.03 12.57
CA GLY A 56 0.51 6.94 13.47
C GLY A 56 -0.38 5.69 13.36
N ASP A 57 -1.54 5.77 12.72
CA ASP A 57 -2.40 4.60 12.53
C ASP A 57 -1.75 3.59 11.59
N ASN A 58 -1.94 2.31 11.90
CA ASN A 58 -1.53 1.23 11.01
C ASN A 58 -2.57 1.07 9.88
N PRO A 59 -2.13 0.64 8.68
CA PRO A 59 -3.06 0.31 7.61
C PRO A 59 -3.99 -0.83 8.07
N PRO A 60 -5.26 -0.82 7.64
CA PRO A 60 -6.18 -1.90 7.92
C PRO A 60 -5.69 -3.22 7.30
N LEU A 61 -6.07 -4.33 7.93
CA LEU A 61 -5.72 -5.66 7.47
C LEU A 61 -6.21 -5.87 6.02
N GLY A 62 -5.36 -6.48 5.19
CA GLY A 62 -5.66 -6.72 3.78
C GLY A 62 -5.44 -5.51 2.86
N LEU A 63 -5.19 -4.29 3.37
CA LEU A 63 -4.91 -3.15 2.50
C LEU A 63 -3.61 -3.33 1.74
N LEU A 64 -2.52 -3.62 2.47
CA LEU A 64 -1.21 -3.89 1.90
C LEU A 64 -1.01 -5.39 1.61
N PRO A 65 -0.21 -5.72 0.60
CA PRO A 65 0.28 -7.08 0.39
C PRO A 65 1.18 -7.48 1.57
N LEU A 66 0.96 -8.68 2.11
CA LEU A 66 1.74 -9.22 3.23
C LEU A 66 3.12 -9.66 2.77
N HIS A 67 3.22 -10.20 1.55
CA HIS A 67 4.40 -10.92 1.06
C HIS A 67 4.87 -10.41 -0.30
N TYR A 68 6.11 -10.72 -0.65
CA TYR A 68 6.68 -10.38 -1.95
C TYR A 68 5.90 -11.04 -3.11
N CYS A 69 5.54 -12.32 -2.97
CA CYS A 69 4.78 -13.06 -3.99
C CYS A 69 3.41 -12.42 -4.27
N GLN A 70 2.71 -11.95 -3.24
CA GLN A 70 1.39 -11.33 -3.40
C GLN A 70 1.42 -10.05 -4.23
N ILE A 71 2.53 -9.31 -4.24
CA ILE A 71 2.68 -8.12 -5.09
C ILE A 71 2.70 -8.52 -6.57
N GLU A 72 3.46 -9.56 -6.90
CA GLU A 72 3.59 -10.06 -8.27
C GLU A 72 2.29 -10.74 -8.74
N ASP A 73 1.65 -11.54 -7.87
CA ASP A 73 0.40 -12.22 -8.17
C ASP A 73 -0.77 -11.23 -8.39
N THR A 74 -0.91 -10.23 -7.52
CA THR A 74 -2.01 -9.24 -7.64
C THR A 74 -1.87 -8.44 -8.93
N ALA A 75 -0.64 -8.07 -9.32
CA ALA A 75 -0.38 -7.28 -10.50
C ALA A 75 -0.72 -8.00 -11.83
N ALA A 76 -0.73 -9.33 -11.83
CA ALA A 76 -0.89 -10.16 -13.03
C ALA A 76 -2.33 -10.64 -13.29
N HIS A 77 -3.16 -10.80 -12.24
CA HIS A 77 -4.40 -11.59 -12.37
C HIS A 77 -5.70 -10.77 -12.46
N ASP A 78 -5.78 -9.58 -11.86
CA ASP A 78 -7.00 -8.75 -11.91
C ASP A 78 -6.68 -7.25 -11.89
N VAL A 79 -6.97 -6.58 -13.01
CA VAL A 79 -6.76 -5.14 -13.19
C VAL A 79 -7.74 -4.31 -12.37
N LEU A 80 -9.01 -4.72 -12.29
CA LEU A 80 -10.05 -3.98 -11.56
C LEU A 80 -9.78 -4.04 -10.06
N ALA A 81 -9.50 -5.23 -9.53
CA ALA A 81 -9.15 -5.41 -8.13
C ALA A 81 -7.83 -4.70 -7.78
N SER A 82 -6.80 -4.85 -8.63
CA SER A 82 -5.53 -4.13 -8.45
C SER A 82 -5.72 -2.63 -8.37
N ARG A 83 -6.47 -2.06 -9.32
CA ARG A 83 -6.74 -0.62 -9.37
C ARG A 83 -7.46 -0.15 -8.12
N ALA A 84 -8.53 -0.83 -7.72
CA ALA A 84 -9.28 -0.48 -6.52
C ALA A 84 -8.40 -0.51 -5.27
N ARG A 85 -7.55 -1.54 -5.12
CA ARG A 85 -6.66 -1.67 -3.98
C ARG A 85 -5.54 -0.62 -3.98
N LEU A 86 -4.95 -0.29 -5.13
CA LEU A 86 -3.96 0.78 -5.24
C LEU A 86 -4.56 2.16 -4.91
N MET A 87 -5.80 2.42 -5.35
CA MET A 87 -6.53 3.64 -5.00
C MET A 87 -6.82 3.71 -3.49
N ALA A 88 -7.22 2.60 -2.88
CA ALA A 88 -7.40 2.50 -1.43
C ALA A 88 -6.10 2.76 -0.66
N ILE A 89 -4.96 2.24 -1.15
CA ILE A 89 -3.66 2.47 -0.53
C ILE A 89 -3.26 3.96 -0.61
N HIS A 90 -3.41 4.58 -1.78
CA HIS A 90 -3.16 6.01 -1.95
C HIS A 90 -4.06 6.84 -1.02
N TRP A 91 -5.35 6.49 -0.94
CA TRP A 91 -6.30 7.16 -0.06
C TRP A 91 -5.91 7.09 1.42
N PHE A 92 -5.44 5.92 1.88
CA PHE A 92 -4.97 5.75 3.26
C PHE A 92 -3.70 6.56 3.53
N TYR A 93 -2.67 6.46 2.68
CA TYR A 93 -1.37 7.12 2.94
C TYR A 93 -1.36 8.61 2.60
N ASN A 94 -2.24 9.06 1.70
CA ASN A 94 -2.25 10.41 1.13
C ASN A 94 -0.87 10.84 0.57
N GLU A 95 -0.15 9.87 0.00
CA GLU A 95 1.20 10.06 -0.51
C GLU A 95 1.16 10.21 -2.05
N PRO A 96 1.60 11.35 -2.62
CA PRO A 96 1.58 11.60 -4.06
C PRO A 96 2.23 10.51 -4.91
N MET A 97 3.32 9.90 -4.44
CA MET A 97 4.00 8.85 -5.20
C MET A 97 3.16 7.58 -5.38
N LEU A 98 2.16 7.37 -4.51
CA LEU A 98 1.27 6.21 -4.55
C LEU A 98 0.03 6.45 -5.40
N PHE A 99 -0.13 7.65 -5.97
CA PHE A 99 -1.29 7.99 -6.80
C PHE A 99 -1.42 7.05 -8.00
N ILE A 100 -2.65 6.63 -8.27
CA ILE A 100 -3.02 5.88 -9.47
C ILE A 100 -4.30 6.48 -10.07
N THR A 101 -4.37 6.53 -11.40
CA THR A 101 -5.55 7.09 -12.08
C THR A 101 -6.75 6.13 -11.98
N PRO A 102 -8.00 6.65 -11.86
CA PRO A 102 -9.20 5.81 -11.79
C PRO A 102 -9.46 4.94 -13.03
N ASN A 103 -8.83 5.26 -14.15
CA ASN A 103 -8.89 4.51 -15.40
C ASN A 103 -7.58 3.75 -15.71
N ALA A 104 -6.73 3.50 -14.70
CA ALA A 104 -5.50 2.77 -14.87
C ALA A 104 -5.73 1.40 -15.53
N ASN A 105 -4.91 1.11 -16.55
CA ASN A 105 -4.86 -0.18 -17.22
C ASN A 105 -3.91 -1.15 -16.50
N ALA A 106 -3.77 -2.38 -17.02
CA ALA A 106 -2.89 -3.40 -16.44
C ALA A 106 -1.45 -2.91 -16.23
N SER A 107 -0.86 -2.27 -17.24
CA SER A 107 0.52 -1.75 -17.17
C SER A 107 0.69 -0.73 -16.04
N ARG A 108 -0.27 0.19 -15.89
CA ARG A 108 -0.27 1.17 -14.80
C ARG A 108 -0.47 0.54 -13.42
N CYS A 109 -1.30 -0.50 -13.32
CA CYS A 109 -1.45 -1.26 -12.07
C CYS A 109 -0.16 -1.99 -11.68
N ILE A 110 0.52 -2.62 -12.64
CA ILE A 110 1.84 -3.25 -12.42
C ILE A 110 2.87 -2.23 -11.94
N GLN A 111 2.90 -1.05 -12.56
CA GLN A 111 3.77 0.04 -12.11
C GLN A 111 3.42 0.49 -10.69
N GLY A 112 2.14 0.67 -10.37
CA GLY A 112 1.66 1.03 -9.04
C GLY A 112 2.12 0.03 -7.98
N TRP A 113 1.98 -1.27 -8.23
CA TRP A 113 2.46 -2.32 -7.32
C TRP A 113 3.98 -2.31 -7.12
N ARG A 114 4.76 -2.03 -8.18
CA ARG A 114 6.21 -1.82 -8.06
C ARG A 114 6.54 -0.60 -7.22
N THR A 115 5.78 0.49 -7.35
CA THR A 115 5.94 1.69 -6.53
C THR A 115 5.60 1.43 -5.06
N ILE A 116 4.53 0.66 -4.78
CA ILE A 116 4.21 0.21 -3.42
C ILE A 116 5.36 -0.58 -2.84
N ARG A 117 5.91 -1.55 -3.58
CA ARG A 117 7.08 -2.31 -3.13
C ARG A 117 8.27 -1.42 -2.80
N ALA A 118 8.55 -0.40 -3.62
CA ALA A 118 9.61 0.56 -3.36
C ALA A 118 9.32 1.38 -2.10
N TYR A 119 8.08 1.86 -1.95
CA TYR A 119 7.63 2.64 -0.79
C TYR A 119 7.73 1.87 0.53
N LEU A 120 7.46 0.55 0.53
CA LEU A 120 7.61 -0.29 1.72
C LEU A 120 9.07 -0.42 2.19
N LYS A 121 10.05 -0.16 1.31
CA LYS A 121 11.49 -0.42 1.56
C LYS A 121 12.34 0.85 1.69
N ASN A 122 11.98 1.92 0.97
CA ASN A 122 12.76 3.15 0.82
C ASN A 122 12.10 4.30 1.55
#